data_AF-A0A1Y5FEM4-F1
#
_entry.id   AF-A0A1Y5FEM4-F1
#
_cell.length_a   1.000
_cell.length_b   1.000
_cell.length_c   1.000
_cell.angle_alpha   90.00
_cell.angle_beta   90.00
_cell.angle_gamma   90.00
#
_symmetry.space_group_name_H-M   'P 1'
#
loop_
_entity.id
_entity.type
_entity.pdbx_description
1 polymer ?
#
loop_
_entity_poly.entity_id
_entity_poly.type
_entity_poly.pdbx_seq_one_letter_code
_entity_poly.pdbx_strand_id
1 'polypeptide(L)'
;MSWGRHDTSVYAVEDNDIGPDGDIEYSYNLGWCEKNTVGLVSNPDGPYWEGHEDKLRYQSVWFTSPNDVKGTSFLNIWKYDQREFPDLFGYLPAFKRVRRFPTNQRFEPLVPGITFFLSDAWAAGDPMLTWGNYKIIGRGPFLGSQSGTWHGDQDNWSKDKMLHGGKKGLNFYEVDFQLCPEVIVVEAEPIGFPRAPVSKKRVWLDVRNMAAIGYVTYDRRGELWRSFEIGFSQQKKGQIINPDSHGNPEWSWSYVHAMDVQTNRFTRFNHAQSVKGGLKTAFNTEDAYDKYLTIQAIRRLGS
;
A
#
# COMPACT_ATOMS: atom_id res chain seq x y z
N MET A 1 -4.86 -7.27 -8.34
CA MET A 1 -4.85 -5.83 -8.74
C MET A 1 -3.90 -5.06 -7.82
N SER A 2 -3.07 -4.21 -8.40
CA SER A 2 -2.04 -3.33 -7.78
C SER A 2 -2.57 -1.90 -7.51
N TRP A 3 -1.78 -0.98 -6.89
CA TRP A 3 -2.32 0.33 -6.37
C TRP A 3 -2.83 1.21 -7.50
N GLY A 4 -2.22 1.09 -8.66
CA GLY A 4 -2.60 1.81 -9.87
C GLY A 4 -3.39 0.97 -10.86
N ARG A 5 -3.80 -0.26 -10.50
CA ARG A 5 -4.50 -1.19 -11.42
C ARG A 5 -3.70 -1.59 -12.66
N HIS A 6 -2.38 -1.55 -12.52
CA HIS A 6 -1.44 -1.97 -13.56
C HIS A 6 -1.07 -3.44 -13.41
N ASP A 7 -0.67 -4.07 -14.50
CA ASP A 7 -0.14 -5.44 -14.48
C ASP A 7 1.12 -5.50 -13.62
N THR A 8 1.97 -4.49 -13.76
CA THR A 8 3.17 -4.29 -12.94
C THR A 8 3.25 -2.85 -12.43
N SER A 9 3.67 -2.66 -11.19
CA SER A 9 3.91 -1.34 -10.61
C SER A 9 5.18 -1.33 -9.79
N VAL A 10 5.92 -0.23 -9.89
CA VAL A 10 7.06 0.11 -9.05
C VAL A 10 6.76 1.50 -8.49
N TYR A 11 6.61 1.61 -7.18
CA TYR A 11 6.35 2.86 -6.49
C TYR A 11 7.58 3.31 -5.73
N ALA A 12 7.96 4.56 -5.93
CA ALA A 12 8.85 5.29 -5.03
C ALA A 12 8.00 5.95 -3.94
N VAL A 13 8.32 5.68 -2.68
CA VAL A 13 7.51 6.13 -1.54
C VAL A 13 8.38 6.83 -0.51
N GLU A 14 8.00 8.06 -0.17
CA GLU A 14 8.52 8.78 0.99
C GLU A 14 7.58 8.53 2.16
N ASP A 15 8.14 8.16 3.30
CA ASP A 15 7.39 7.76 4.49
C ASP A 15 7.86 8.56 5.69
N ASN A 16 6.92 9.08 6.47
CA ASN A 16 7.16 9.73 7.75
C ASN A 16 6.26 9.13 8.83
N ASP A 17 6.90 8.64 9.89
CA ASP A 17 6.23 8.10 11.06
C ASP A 17 6.30 9.10 12.21
N ILE A 18 5.12 9.45 12.71
CA ILE A 18 4.89 10.52 13.65
C ILE A 18 4.47 9.91 14.99
N GLY A 19 5.20 10.30 16.03
CA GLY A 19 4.97 9.87 17.39
C GLY A 19 3.74 10.51 18.05
N PRO A 20 3.37 10.04 19.25
CA PRO A 20 2.22 10.56 20.00
C PRO A 20 2.34 12.04 20.36
N ASP A 21 3.55 12.59 20.38
CA ASP A 21 3.82 14.01 20.64
C ASP A 21 3.81 14.89 19.39
N GLY A 22 3.59 14.29 18.21
CA GLY A 22 3.53 14.97 16.93
C GLY A 22 4.89 15.23 16.29
N ASP A 23 5.97 14.70 16.86
CA ASP A 23 7.30 14.70 16.26
C ASP A 23 7.42 13.59 15.21
N ILE A 24 8.14 13.88 14.13
CA ILE A 24 8.58 12.84 13.20
C ILE A 24 9.67 12.03 13.92
N GLU A 25 9.36 10.78 14.25
CA GLU A 25 10.28 9.87 14.93
C GLU A 25 11.12 9.09 13.92
N TYR A 26 10.55 8.78 12.76
CA TYR A 26 11.23 8.09 11.67
C TYR A 26 10.84 8.67 10.31
N SER A 27 11.79 8.69 9.38
CA SER A 27 11.56 9.06 7.98
C SER A 27 12.25 8.04 7.07
N TYR A 28 11.47 7.36 6.25
CA TYR A 28 11.94 6.31 5.35
C TYR A 28 11.82 6.73 3.89
N ASN A 29 12.68 6.15 3.06
CA ASN A 29 12.44 6.07 1.62
C ASN A 29 12.36 4.59 1.29
N LEU A 30 11.31 4.18 0.60
CA LEU A 30 11.09 2.79 0.26
C LEU A 30 10.61 2.63 -1.18
N GLY A 31 10.87 1.44 -1.71
CA GLY A 31 10.25 0.96 -2.92
C GLY A 31 9.15 -0.04 -2.60
N TRP A 32 8.07 0.00 -3.36
CA TRP A 32 7.02 -1.00 -3.35
C TRP A 32 6.80 -1.50 -4.78
N CYS A 33 6.97 -2.80 -5.01
CA CYS A 33 6.77 -3.38 -6.34
C CYS A 33 5.68 -4.45 -6.29
N GLU A 34 4.86 -4.50 -7.34
CA GLU A 34 3.81 -5.49 -7.50
C GLU A 34 3.74 -5.96 -8.95
N LYS A 35 3.51 -7.26 -9.15
CA LYS A 35 3.21 -7.84 -10.47
C LYS A 35 2.09 -8.86 -10.32
N ASN A 36 0.94 -8.59 -10.92
CA ASN A 36 -0.12 -9.59 -11.04
C ASN A 36 0.35 -10.70 -11.99
N THR A 37 -0.18 -11.91 -11.82
CA THR A 37 0.13 -13.06 -12.69
C THR A 37 -1.11 -13.55 -13.45
N VAL A 38 -2.27 -13.03 -13.07
CA VAL A 38 -3.58 -13.33 -13.64
C VAL A 38 -4.42 -12.05 -13.71
N GLY A 39 -5.41 -12.01 -14.60
CA GLY A 39 -6.22 -10.82 -14.83
C GLY A 39 -5.41 -9.66 -15.42
N LEU A 40 -4.41 -9.99 -16.26
CA LEU A 40 -3.56 -9.03 -16.93
C LEU A 40 -4.32 -8.30 -18.03
N VAL A 41 -4.12 -6.98 -18.13
CA VAL A 41 -4.84 -6.11 -19.09
C VAL A 41 -3.90 -5.40 -20.07
N SER A 42 -2.61 -5.38 -19.78
CA SER A 42 -1.56 -4.77 -20.61
C SER A 42 -0.64 -5.83 -21.24
N ASN A 43 -0.76 -7.09 -20.85
CA ASN A 43 0.01 -8.20 -21.42
C ASN A 43 -0.51 -8.61 -22.81
N PRO A 44 0.30 -8.55 -23.88
CA PRO A 44 -0.13 -8.91 -25.23
C PRO A 44 -0.46 -10.40 -25.38
N ASP A 45 0.17 -11.27 -24.59
CA ASP A 45 -0.02 -12.73 -24.66
C ASP A 45 -1.29 -13.22 -23.94
N GLY A 46 -2.06 -12.29 -23.35
CA GLY A 46 -3.36 -12.56 -22.74
C GLY A 46 -3.37 -12.37 -21.22
N PRO A 47 -4.48 -12.77 -20.56
CA PRO A 47 -4.76 -12.40 -19.18
C PRO A 47 -3.99 -13.20 -18.13
N TYR A 48 -3.14 -14.15 -18.54
CA TYR A 48 -2.36 -15.01 -17.67
C TYR A 48 -0.88 -14.91 -18.04
N TRP A 49 -0.02 -14.88 -17.02
CA TRP A 49 1.41 -15.04 -17.22
C TRP A 49 1.76 -16.53 -17.21
N GLU A 50 2.24 -17.02 -18.36
CA GLU A 50 2.59 -18.43 -18.55
C GLU A 50 3.54 -18.94 -17.45
N GLY A 51 3.14 -20.04 -16.81
CA GLY A 51 3.92 -20.71 -15.76
C GLY A 51 3.76 -20.10 -14.36
N HIS A 52 2.93 -19.07 -14.19
CA HIS A 52 2.67 -18.39 -12.91
C HIS A 52 1.18 -18.37 -12.53
N GLU A 53 0.36 -19.21 -13.16
CA GLU A 53 -1.10 -19.28 -12.99
C GLU A 53 -1.52 -19.76 -11.60
N ASP A 54 -0.63 -20.46 -10.89
CA ASP A 54 -0.83 -20.90 -9.50
C ASP A 54 -0.68 -19.75 -8.48
N LYS A 55 -0.37 -18.54 -8.95
CA LYS A 55 -0.21 -17.34 -8.14
C LYS A 55 -1.23 -16.29 -8.54
N LEU A 56 -1.51 -15.37 -7.63
CA LEU A 56 -2.28 -14.16 -7.92
C LEU A 56 -1.34 -12.99 -8.27
N ARG A 57 -0.24 -12.86 -7.49
CA ARG A 57 0.66 -11.71 -7.54
C ARG A 57 1.97 -11.98 -6.81
N TYR A 58 3.03 -11.32 -7.25
CA TYR A 58 4.23 -11.05 -6.46
C TYR A 58 4.22 -9.61 -5.97
N GLN A 59 4.62 -9.39 -4.72
CA GLN A 59 4.74 -8.06 -4.14
C GLN A 59 6.01 -7.96 -3.32
N SER A 60 6.77 -6.89 -3.44
CA SER A 60 7.91 -6.63 -2.56
C SER A 60 7.89 -5.22 -2.01
N VAL A 61 8.58 -5.04 -0.89
CA VAL A 61 8.84 -3.75 -0.27
C VAL A 61 10.28 -3.74 0.20
N TRP A 62 11.01 -2.65 -0.04
CA TRP A 62 12.40 -2.51 0.40
C TRP A 62 12.73 -1.08 0.76
N PHE A 63 13.68 -0.90 1.68
CA PHE A 63 14.07 0.40 2.19
C PHE A 63 15.37 0.85 1.54
N THR A 64 15.39 2.08 1.04
CA THR A 64 16.55 2.69 0.39
C THR A 64 17.24 3.75 1.25
N SER A 65 16.54 4.26 2.28
CA SER A 65 17.03 5.20 3.29
C SER A 65 16.16 5.11 4.55
N PRO A 66 16.68 5.42 5.76
CA PRO A 66 18.07 5.78 6.09
C PRO A 66 19.04 4.59 6.09
N ASN A 67 20.33 4.87 6.33
CA ASN A 67 21.43 3.90 6.16
C ASN A 67 21.31 2.65 7.04
N ASP A 68 20.70 2.78 8.21
CA ASP A 68 20.50 1.71 9.20
C ASP A 68 19.46 0.66 8.75
N VAL A 69 18.45 1.08 7.99
CA VAL A 69 17.44 0.17 7.42
C VAL A 69 17.67 -0.13 5.94
N LYS A 70 18.53 0.65 5.26
CA LYS A 70 18.81 0.50 3.82
C LYS A 70 19.15 -0.95 3.48
N GLY A 71 18.41 -1.50 2.51
CA GLY A 71 18.57 -2.87 2.05
C GLY A 71 17.69 -3.89 2.76
N THR A 72 17.02 -3.51 3.85
CA THR A 72 15.93 -4.29 4.42
C THR A 72 14.85 -4.46 3.36
N SER A 73 14.45 -5.71 3.10
CA SER A 73 13.51 -6.00 2.03
C SER A 73 12.66 -7.23 2.33
N PHE A 74 11.45 -7.23 1.79
CA PHE A 74 10.46 -8.27 1.97
C PHE A 74 9.83 -8.62 0.63
N LEU A 75 9.63 -9.92 0.38
CA LEU A 75 8.94 -10.49 -0.76
C LEU A 75 7.73 -11.27 -0.28
N ASN A 76 6.60 -11.00 -0.91
CA ASN A 76 5.29 -11.54 -0.62
C ASN A 76 4.78 -12.26 -1.88
N ILE A 77 4.65 -13.58 -1.81
CA ILE A 77 4.19 -14.41 -2.94
C ILE A 77 2.76 -14.84 -2.67
N TRP A 78 1.81 -14.25 -3.39
CA TRP A 78 0.38 -14.52 -3.23
C TRP A 78 -0.02 -15.72 -4.07
N LYS A 79 -0.55 -16.75 -3.41
CA LYS A 79 -1.15 -17.91 -4.07
C LYS A 79 -2.41 -17.50 -4.83
N TYR A 80 -2.73 -18.24 -5.89
CA TYR A 80 -4.01 -18.06 -6.59
C TYR A 80 -5.17 -18.44 -5.66
N ASP A 81 -5.03 -19.54 -4.91
CA ASP A 81 -6.01 -19.95 -3.90
C ASP A 81 -6.17 -18.86 -2.82
N GLN A 82 -7.33 -18.21 -2.83
CA GLN A 82 -7.65 -17.12 -1.91
C GLN A 82 -7.84 -17.55 -0.45
N ARG A 83 -7.72 -18.85 -0.14
CA ARG A 83 -7.75 -19.40 1.22
C ARG A 83 -6.35 -19.49 1.84
N GLU A 84 -5.30 -19.38 1.03
CA GLU A 84 -3.92 -19.54 1.47
C GLU A 84 -3.25 -18.18 1.70
N PHE A 85 -2.68 -17.99 2.89
CA PHE A 85 -1.88 -16.80 3.15
C PHE A 85 -0.63 -16.76 2.25
N PRO A 86 -0.26 -15.56 1.75
CA PRO A 86 0.94 -15.42 0.96
C PRO A 86 2.21 -15.78 1.73
N ASP A 87 3.20 -16.29 1.02
CA ASP A 87 4.52 -16.55 1.58
C ASP A 87 5.29 -15.23 1.77
N LEU A 88 5.76 -14.97 2.99
CA LEU A 88 6.56 -13.79 3.31
C LEU A 88 8.03 -14.19 3.52
N PHE A 89 8.91 -13.66 2.68
CA PHE A 89 10.35 -13.79 2.83
C PHE A 89 10.95 -12.42 3.13
N GLY A 90 11.88 -12.33 4.07
CA GLY A 90 12.56 -11.09 4.40
C GLY A 90 14.07 -11.26 4.35
N TYR A 91 14.76 -10.23 3.88
CA TYR A 91 16.19 -10.07 3.94
C TYR A 91 16.51 -8.88 4.86
N LEU A 92 17.34 -9.13 5.86
CA LEU A 92 17.83 -8.13 6.79
C LEU A 92 19.36 -8.00 6.61
N PRO A 93 19.90 -6.83 6.23
CA PRO A 93 21.33 -6.64 5.97
C PRO A 93 22.22 -7.07 7.13
N ALA A 94 21.78 -6.85 8.37
CA ALA A 94 22.50 -7.25 9.59
C ALA A 94 22.77 -8.77 9.66
N PHE A 95 21.88 -9.59 9.09
CA PHE A 95 21.99 -11.05 9.13
C PHE A 95 22.44 -11.67 7.80
N LYS A 96 22.47 -10.89 6.70
CA LYS A 96 22.89 -11.31 5.35
C LYS A 96 22.25 -12.61 4.85
N ARG A 97 21.01 -12.89 5.29
CA ARG A 97 20.27 -14.11 4.95
C ARG A 97 18.81 -13.78 4.71
N VAL A 98 18.24 -14.46 3.71
CA VAL A 98 16.80 -14.49 3.49
C VAL A 98 16.17 -15.51 4.44
N ARG A 99 15.08 -15.14 5.09
CA ARG A 99 14.29 -16.03 5.96
C ARG A 99 12.82 -15.93 5.60
N ARG A 100 12.09 -17.02 5.81
CA ARG A 100 10.63 -17.01 5.76
C ARG A 100 10.09 -16.53 7.10
N PHE A 101 9.16 -15.58 7.06
CA PHE A 101 8.49 -15.03 8.24
C PHE A 101 7.16 -15.76 8.48
N PRO A 102 6.71 -15.85 9.74
CA PRO A 102 5.40 -16.40 10.06
C PRO A 102 4.28 -15.48 9.55
N THR A 103 3.11 -16.04 9.27
CA THR A 103 1.93 -15.30 8.80
C THR A 103 1.54 -14.13 9.71
N ASN A 104 1.72 -14.27 11.02
CA ASN A 104 1.44 -13.21 12.00
C ASN A 104 2.17 -11.89 11.71
N GLN A 105 3.35 -11.93 11.07
CA GLN A 105 4.13 -10.75 10.73
C GLN A 105 3.36 -9.74 9.87
N ARG A 106 2.31 -10.17 9.17
CA ARG A 106 1.46 -9.29 8.35
C ARG A 106 0.65 -8.28 9.17
N PHE A 107 0.54 -8.49 10.48
CA PHE A 107 -0.13 -7.60 11.44
C PHE A 107 0.86 -6.85 12.33
N GLU A 108 2.13 -6.80 11.94
CA GLU A 108 3.19 -6.13 12.69
C GLU A 108 3.93 -5.13 11.78
N PRO A 109 4.55 -4.09 12.37
CA PRO A 109 5.44 -3.19 11.66
C PRO A 109 6.56 -3.95 10.92
N LEU A 110 6.86 -3.56 9.68
CA LEU A 110 8.01 -4.11 8.93
C LEU A 110 9.35 -3.54 9.38
N VAL A 111 9.33 -2.28 9.84
CA VAL A 111 10.44 -1.52 10.41
C VAL A 111 9.92 -0.72 11.62
N PRO A 112 10.80 -0.20 12.49
CA PRO A 112 10.37 0.65 13.60
C PRO A 112 9.53 1.86 13.14
N GLY A 113 8.65 2.35 14.00
CA GLY A 113 7.83 3.54 13.72
C GLY A 113 6.57 3.25 12.90
N ILE A 114 6.69 2.45 11.85
CA ILE A 114 5.64 2.28 10.86
C ILE A 114 4.35 1.69 11.46
N THR A 115 3.27 2.43 11.29
CA THR A 115 1.90 2.07 11.64
C THR A 115 1.12 1.60 10.44
N PHE A 116 1.74 1.31 9.29
CA PHE A 116 1.16 0.61 8.13
C PHE A 116 1.60 -0.86 8.15
N PHE A 117 0.66 -1.81 8.10
CA PHE A 117 0.96 -3.24 8.06
C PHE A 117 0.59 -3.82 6.69
N LEU A 118 1.20 -4.96 6.34
CA LEU A 118 0.91 -5.64 5.07
C LEU A 118 -0.57 -6.02 4.93
N SER A 119 -1.24 -6.34 6.05
CA SER A 119 -2.68 -6.65 6.09
C SER A 119 -3.59 -5.44 5.83
N ASP A 120 -3.06 -4.21 5.81
CA ASP A 120 -3.83 -3.00 5.47
C ASP A 120 -3.67 -2.56 4.01
N ALA A 121 -2.62 -3.02 3.33
CA ALA A 121 -2.43 -2.77 1.90
C ALA A 121 -3.73 -3.09 1.14
N TRP A 122 -4.12 -2.32 0.13
CA TRP A 122 -5.38 -2.53 -0.61
C TRP A 122 -6.68 -2.30 0.16
N ALA A 123 -6.65 -1.91 1.44
CA ALA A 123 -7.79 -2.08 2.35
C ALA A 123 -8.36 -3.52 2.38
N ALA A 124 -7.57 -4.48 1.88
CA ALA A 124 -7.91 -5.90 1.81
C ALA A 124 -6.78 -6.70 2.45
N GLY A 125 -5.55 -6.45 1.97
CA GLY A 125 -4.24 -6.77 2.53
C GLY A 125 -3.93 -8.22 2.73
N ASP A 126 -4.94 -9.08 2.67
CA ASP A 126 -4.89 -10.52 2.72
C ASP A 126 -5.82 -11.12 1.66
N PRO A 127 -5.63 -12.39 1.32
CA PRO A 127 -6.50 -13.09 0.37
C PRO A 127 -7.95 -13.07 0.84
N MET A 128 -8.88 -12.90 -0.11
CA MET A 128 -10.28 -12.63 0.20
C MET A 128 -10.90 -13.70 1.11
N LEU A 129 -10.67 -14.99 0.83
CA LEU A 129 -11.28 -16.09 1.59
C LEU A 129 -10.59 -16.40 2.92
N THR A 130 -9.59 -15.60 3.32
CA THR A 130 -9.08 -15.58 4.71
C THR A 130 -9.94 -14.70 5.62
N TRP A 131 -10.80 -13.88 5.02
CA TRP A 131 -11.82 -13.09 5.68
C TRP A 131 -13.20 -13.64 5.35
N GLY A 132 -14.19 -13.32 6.18
CA GLY A 132 -15.53 -13.87 6.05
C GLY A 132 -16.56 -13.11 6.85
N ASN A 133 -17.76 -13.68 6.94
CA ASN A 133 -18.93 -13.07 7.57
C ASN A 133 -19.21 -11.65 7.03
N TYR A 134 -18.98 -11.46 5.73
CA TYR A 134 -19.12 -10.17 5.06
C TYR A 134 -20.54 -9.61 5.17
N LYS A 135 -20.63 -8.35 5.59
CA LYS A 135 -21.89 -7.62 5.68
C LYS A 135 -21.74 -6.22 5.11
N ILE A 136 -22.71 -5.78 4.32
CA ILE A 136 -22.87 -4.36 4.02
C ILE A 136 -23.57 -3.74 5.23
N ILE A 137 -22.82 -2.96 6.01
CA ILE A 137 -23.31 -2.32 7.24
C ILE A 137 -23.69 -0.85 7.04
N GLY A 138 -23.43 -0.32 5.84
CA GLY A 138 -23.78 1.04 5.46
C GLY A 138 -23.73 1.22 3.95
N ARG A 139 -24.58 2.12 3.44
CA ARG A 139 -24.58 2.57 2.05
C ARG A 139 -25.09 4.00 2.00
N GLY A 140 -24.41 4.86 1.26
CA GLY A 140 -24.85 6.25 1.11
C GLY A 140 -23.77 7.16 0.52
N PRO A 141 -24.05 8.46 0.40
CA PRO A 141 -23.07 9.42 -0.04
C PRO A 141 -21.95 9.58 0.99
N PHE A 142 -20.72 9.79 0.52
CA PHE A 142 -19.56 9.99 1.37
C PHE A 142 -18.56 10.94 0.69
N LEU A 143 -17.69 11.59 1.46
CA LEU A 143 -16.58 12.35 0.91
C LEU A 143 -15.34 11.45 0.85
N GLY A 144 -14.71 11.35 -0.32
CA GLY A 144 -13.50 10.55 -0.48
C GLY A 144 -12.48 11.24 -1.39
N SER A 145 -11.20 11.02 -1.10
CA SER A 145 -10.10 11.48 -1.95
C SER A 145 -9.95 10.55 -3.15
N GLN A 146 -10.79 10.78 -4.16
CA GLN A 146 -10.93 9.93 -5.34
C GLN A 146 -10.60 10.69 -6.65
N SER A 147 -10.15 11.95 -6.55
CA SER A 147 -9.66 12.77 -7.66
C SER A 147 -8.80 13.94 -7.13
N GLY A 148 -8.14 14.69 -8.02
CA GLY A 148 -7.49 15.99 -7.72
C GLY A 148 -6.19 15.95 -6.90
N THR A 149 -5.91 14.84 -6.22
CA THR A 149 -4.89 14.77 -5.16
C THR A 149 -3.46 14.46 -5.66
N TRP A 150 -3.23 14.46 -6.97
CA TRP A 150 -1.87 14.34 -7.50
C TRP A 150 -1.24 15.73 -7.69
N HIS A 151 -0.12 15.97 -7.00
CA HIS A 151 0.59 17.25 -7.01
C HIS A 151 1.75 17.21 -8.02
N GLY A 152 1.44 16.92 -9.27
CA GLY A 152 2.43 16.80 -10.35
C GLY A 152 3.19 18.09 -10.67
N ASP A 153 2.69 19.23 -10.20
CA ASP A 153 3.30 20.56 -10.29
C ASP A 153 4.35 20.83 -9.19
N GLN A 154 4.49 19.92 -8.21
CA GLN A 154 5.48 20.01 -7.14
C GLN A 154 6.68 19.11 -7.41
N ASP A 155 7.86 19.53 -6.94
CA ASP A 155 9.08 18.72 -7.01
C ASP A 155 8.84 17.34 -6.37
N ASN A 156 9.22 16.29 -7.10
CA ASN A 156 9.06 14.89 -6.69
C ASN A 156 7.61 14.47 -6.36
N TRP A 157 6.61 15.25 -6.78
CA TRP A 157 5.19 15.10 -6.39
C TRP A 157 4.94 15.26 -4.88
N SER A 158 5.86 15.94 -4.17
CA SER A 158 5.83 16.08 -2.72
C SER A 158 4.66 16.93 -2.25
N LYS A 159 4.09 16.54 -1.10
CA LYS A 159 3.03 17.23 -0.37
C LYS A 159 3.52 17.80 0.96
N ASP A 160 4.83 17.82 1.22
CA ASP A 160 5.39 18.21 2.53
C ASP A 160 5.23 19.70 2.86
N LYS A 161 4.88 20.53 1.87
CA LYS A 161 4.52 21.95 2.08
C LYS A 161 3.03 22.17 2.38
N MET A 162 2.25 21.10 2.38
CA MET A 162 0.79 21.11 2.46
C MET A 162 0.37 20.20 3.61
N LEU A 163 0.75 20.56 4.83
CA LEU A 163 0.57 19.74 6.03
C LEU A 163 -0.32 20.44 7.05
N HIS A 164 -1.13 19.66 7.75
CA HIS A 164 -1.97 20.16 8.83
C HIS A 164 -2.32 19.07 9.86
N GLY A 165 -2.99 19.50 10.94
CA GLY A 165 -3.56 18.61 11.96
C GLY A 165 -2.52 17.91 12.85
N GLY A 166 -3.03 17.21 13.88
CA GLY A 166 -2.19 16.68 14.96
C GLY A 166 -1.58 17.78 15.84
N LYS A 167 -0.78 17.38 16.83
CA LYS A 167 -0.24 18.30 17.86
C LYS A 167 0.69 19.38 17.28
N LYS A 168 1.36 19.10 16.16
CA LYS A 168 2.36 19.99 15.54
C LYS A 168 2.04 20.38 14.10
N GLY A 169 0.83 20.08 13.60
CA GLY A 169 0.45 20.39 12.22
C GLY A 169 1.09 19.47 11.16
N LEU A 170 1.57 18.28 11.54
CA LEU A 170 2.38 17.42 10.67
C LEU A 170 1.67 16.13 10.22
N ASN A 171 0.47 15.81 10.73
CA ASN A 171 -0.11 14.48 10.50
C ASN A 171 -0.64 14.31 9.07
N PHE A 172 -1.45 15.24 8.58
CA PHE A 172 -2.22 15.04 7.36
C PHE A 172 -1.68 15.91 6.22
N TYR A 173 -1.66 15.35 5.01
CA TYR A 173 -1.57 16.15 3.80
C TYR A 173 -2.87 16.91 3.55
N GLU A 174 -2.79 18.15 3.06
CA GLU A 174 -3.93 18.81 2.44
C GLU A 174 -4.22 18.13 1.10
N VAL A 175 -5.43 17.62 0.94
CA VAL A 175 -5.83 16.76 -0.18
C VAL A 175 -7.23 17.06 -0.63
N ASP A 176 -7.53 16.77 -1.90
CA ASP A 176 -8.86 17.01 -2.46
C ASP A 176 -9.81 15.87 -2.07
N PHE A 177 -10.99 16.26 -1.60
CA PHE A 177 -12.11 15.35 -1.36
C PHE A 177 -13.24 15.68 -2.34
N GLN A 178 -13.84 14.64 -2.91
CA GLN A 178 -15.02 14.77 -3.75
C GLN A 178 -16.19 14.00 -3.16
N LEU A 179 -17.41 14.45 -3.50
CA LEU A 179 -18.61 13.69 -3.25
C LEU A 179 -18.57 12.38 -4.04
N CYS A 180 -18.56 11.27 -3.32
CA CYS A 180 -18.80 9.94 -3.84
C CYS A 180 -20.29 9.65 -3.63
N PRO A 181 -21.13 9.67 -4.69
CA PRO A 181 -22.59 9.59 -4.54
C PRO A 181 -23.06 8.31 -3.86
N GLU A 182 -22.31 7.23 -4.08
CA GLU A 182 -22.60 5.94 -3.48
C GLU A 182 -21.31 5.26 -2.99
N VAL A 183 -21.24 5.05 -1.69
CA VAL A 183 -20.21 4.30 -1.00
C VAL A 183 -20.86 3.20 -0.20
N ILE A 184 -20.30 1.99 -0.28
CA ILE A 184 -20.69 0.87 0.58
C ILE A 184 -19.65 0.69 1.69
N VAL A 185 -20.13 0.35 2.88
CA VAL A 185 -19.28 -0.01 4.02
C VAL A 185 -19.41 -1.50 4.25
N VAL A 186 -18.31 -2.22 3.99
CA VAL A 186 -18.24 -3.67 4.16
C VAL A 186 -17.53 -3.99 5.46
N GLU A 187 -18.21 -4.71 6.36
CA GLU A 187 -17.62 -5.30 7.57
C GLU A 187 -17.24 -6.76 7.30
N ALA A 188 -16.10 -7.19 7.83
CA ALA A 188 -15.62 -8.58 7.70
C ALA A 188 -14.80 -9.03 8.93
N GLU A 189 -14.78 -10.34 9.17
CA GLU A 189 -14.07 -10.99 10.28
C GLU A 189 -12.95 -11.91 9.76
N PRO A 190 -11.82 -12.06 10.47
CA PRO A 190 -10.66 -12.84 10.02
C PRO A 190 -10.84 -14.35 10.24
N ILE A 191 -11.82 -14.97 9.58
CA ILE A 191 -12.21 -16.38 9.80
C ILE A 191 -11.10 -17.40 9.47
N GLY A 192 -10.21 -17.05 8.53
CA GLY A 192 -9.06 -17.88 8.15
C GLY A 192 -7.88 -17.74 9.11
N PHE A 193 -7.98 -16.87 10.12
CA PHE A 193 -6.89 -16.59 11.03
C PHE A 193 -7.36 -16.39 12.48
N PRO A 194 -7.67 -17.49 13.21
CA PRO A 194 -8.21 -17.42 14.56
C PRO A 194 -7.35 -16.66 15.57
N ARG A 195 -6.04 -16.50 15.32
CA ARG A 195 -5.09 -15.75 16.16
C ARG A 195 -4.81 -14.32 15.69
N ALA A 196 -5.57 -13.79 14.72
CA ALA A 196 -5.43 -12.40 14.28
C ALA A 196 -5.56 -11.44 15.49
N PRO A 197 -4.75 -10.37 15.60
CA PRO A 197 -4.92 -9.38 16.67
C PRO A 197 -6.22 -8.55 16.50
N VAL A 198 -6.83 -8.60 15.31
CA VAL A 198 -8.08 -7.91 14.98
C VAL A 198 -9.31 -8.80 15.22
N SER A 199 -10.42 -8.22 15.66
CA SER A 199 -11.74 -8.88 15.71
C SER A 199 -12.50 -8.75 14.40
N LYS A 200 -12.42 -7.57 13.77
CA LYS A 200 -13.09 -7.26 12.51
C LYS A 200 -12.44 -6.06 11.82
N LYS A 201 -12.78 -5.88 10.55
CA LYS A 201 -12.45 -4.68 9.76
C LYS A 201 -13.70 -4.08 9.12
N ARG A 202 -13.62 -2.79 8.78
CA ARG A 202 -14.62 -2.09 7.95
C ARG A 202 -13.91 -1.36 6.82
N VAL A 203 -14.47 -1.44 5.62
CA VAL A 203 -13.90 -0.84 4.41
C VAL A 203 -14.96 0.00 3.71
N TRP A 204 -14.63 1.24 3.40
CA TRP A 204 -15.45 2.14 2.59
C TRP A 204 -15.01 2.02 1.14
N LEU A 205 -15.90 1.56 0.27
CA LEU A 205 -15.63 1.39 -1.16
C LEU A 205 -16.51 2.32 -1.97
N ASP A 206 -15.89 3.16 -2.80
CA ASP A 206 -16.61 3.94 -3.81
C ASP A 206 -17.17 3.02 -4.88
N VAL A 207 -18.49 2.97 -5.05
CA VAL A 207 -19.14 2.03 -5.98
C VAL A 207 -18.85 2.35 -7.44
N ARG A 208 -18.45 3.60 -7.76
CA ARG A 208 -18.15 4.00 -9.15
C ARG A 208 -16.94 3.26 -9.73
N ASN A 209 -15.97 2.93 -8.88
CA ASN A 209 -14.71 2.34 -9.32
C ASN A 209 -14.22 1.20 -8.41
N MET A 210 -14.90 0.90 -7.30
CA MET A 210 -14.50 -0.06 -6.26
C MET A 210 -13.17 0.27 -5.56
N ALA A 211 -12.70 1.51 -5.63
CA ALA A 211 -11.54 1.96 -4.89
C ALA A 211 -11.90 2.17 -3.41
N ALA A 212 -10.99 1.79 -2.52
CA ALA A 212 -11.13 2.08 -1.11
C ALA A 212 -10.99 3.58 -0.87
N ILE A 213 -11.81 4.11 0.04
CA ILE A 213 -11.66 5.46 0.59
C ILE A 213 -10.94 5.36 1.94
N GLY A 214 -11.37 4.39 2.75
CA GLY A 214 -10.81 4.16 4.07
C GLY A 214 -11.05 2.75 4.57
N TYR A 215 -10.31 2.40 5.60
CA TYR A 215 -10.27 1.11 6.24
C TYR A 215 -10.03 1.32 7.73
N VAL A 216 -10.78 0.61 8.57
CA VAL A 216 -10.50 0.57 10.01
C VAL A 216 -10.55 -0.84 10.54
N THR A 217 -9.74 -1.11 11.56
CA THR A 217 -9.74 -2.38 12.31
C THR A 217 -10.08 -2.17 13.76
N TYR A 218 -10.66 -3.20 14.35
CA TYR A 218 -11.00 -3.27 15.76
C TYR A 218 -10.15 -4.36 16.43
N ASP A 219 -9.68 -4.10 17.65
CA ASP A 219 -8.96 -5.09 18.45
C ASP A 219 -9.90 -6.22 18.92
N ARG A 220 -9.37 -7.22 19.63
CA ARG A 220 -10.16 -8.35 20.15
C ARG A 220 -11.19 -7.99 21.22
N ARG A 221 -11.12 -6.79 21.80
CA ARG A 221 -12.12 -6.26 22.73
C ARG A 221 -13.23 -5.50 22.01
N GLY A 222 -13.08 -5.31 20.69
CA GLY A 222 -14.03 -4.57 19.85
C GLY A 222 -13.78 -3.06 19.87
N GLU A 223 -12.64 -2.61 20.38
CA GLU A 223 -12.25 -1.19 20.38
C GLU A 223 -11.59 -0.84 19.05
N LEU A 224 -11.81 0.39 18.55
CA LEU A 224 -11.12 0.88 17.37
C LEU A 224 -9.61 0.82 17.63
N TRP A 225 -8.86 0.24 16.69
CA TRP A 225 -7.42 0.08 16.83
C TRP A 225 -6.65 0.87 15.77
N ARG A 226 -6.97 0.66 14.50
CA ARG A 226 -6.22 1.33 13.42
C ARG A 226 -7.14 1.90 12.35
N SER A 227 -6.69 2.99 11.76
CA SER A 227 -7.29 3.66 10.61
C SER A 227 -6.30 3.71 9.47
N PHE A 228 -6.79 3.55 8.25
CA PHE A 228 -6.05 3.66 7.01
C PHE A 228 -6.90 4.40 6.00
N GLU A 229 -6.36 5.46 5.42
CA GLU A 229 -6.96 6.26 4.37
C GLU A 229 -6.00 6.31 3.18
N ILE A 230 -6.55 6.23 1.98
CA ILE A 230 -5.79 6.28 0.74
C ILE A 230 -6.48 7.20 -0.26
N GLY A 231 -5.70 8.10 -0.84
CA GLY A 231 -6.19 8.96 -1.91
C GLY A 231 -5.83 8.41 -3.27
N PHE A 232 -6.79 8.41 -4.20
CA PHE A 232 -6.58 8.06 -5.59
C PHE A 232 -6.88 9.24 -6.50
N SER A 233 -6.14 9.35 -7.61
CA SER A 233 -6.42 10.35 -8.62
C SER A 233 -5.77 9.97 -9.94
N GLN A 234 -6.34 10.52 -11.01
CA GLN A 234 -5.58 10.65 -12.25
C GLN A 234 -4.36 11.55 -12.00
N GLN A 235 -3.21 11.16 -12.52
CA GLN A 235 -1.95 11.90 -12.45
C GLN A 235 -1.93 12.97 -13.53
N LYS A 236 -2.81 13.96 -13.35
CA LYS A 236 -2.94 15.17 -14.16
C LYS A 236 -3.15 16.40 -13.28
N LYS A 237 -2.37 17.45 -13.53
CA LYS A 237 -2.50 18.77 -12.88
C LYS A 237 -2.38 19.87 -13.94
N GLY A 238 -3.50 20.49 -14.31
CA GLY A 238 -3.53 21.42 -15.44
C GLY A 238 -3.07 20.73 -16.74
N GLN A 239 -1.97 21.23 -17.33
CA GLN A 239 -1.34 20.66 -18.52
C GLN A 239 -0.25 19.62 -18.21
N ILE A 240 0.14 19.47 -16.94
CA ILE A 240 1.14 18.50 -16.51
C ILE A 240 0.47 17.14 -16.34
N ILE A 241 1.06 16.10 -16.94
CA ILE A 241 0.60 14.72 -16.83
C ILE A 241 1.79 13.81 -16.51
N ASN A 242 1.55 12.72 -15.78
CA ASN A 242 2.40 11.54 -15.87
C ASN A 242 1.79 10.62 -16.94
N PRO A 243 2.38 10.52 -18.14
CA PRO A 243 1.78 9.78 -19.24
C PRO A 243 2.01 8.27 -19.10
N ASP A 244 0.99 7.49 -19.47
CA ASP A 244 1.10 6.06 -19.76
C ASP A 244 1.79 5.84 -21.13
N SER A 245 1.93 4.57 -21.53
CA SER A 245 2.50 4.19 -22.83
C SER A 245 1.73 4.70 -24.05
N HIS A 246 0.49 5.13 -23.87
CA HIS A 246 -0.40 5.67 -24.91
C HIS A 246 -0.51 7.21 -24.85
N GLY A 247 0.20 7.86 -23.93
CA GLY A 247 0.15 9.31 -23.72
C GLY A 247 -1.05 9.81 -22.91
N ASN A 248 -1.88 8.91 -22.36
CA ASN A 248 -2.95 9.30 -21.45
C ASN A 248 -2.39 9.51 -20.03
N PRO A 249 -3.01 10.36 -19.20
CA PRO A 249 -2.54 10.51 -17.84
C PRO A 249 -2.83 9.25 -17.01
N GLU A 250 -1.79 8.77 -16.33
CA GLU A 250 -1.82 7.62 -15.43
C GLU A 250 -2.89 7.75 -14.35
N TRP A 251 -3.34 6.62 -13.79
CA TRP A 251 -4.19 6.60 -12.59
C TRP A 251 -3.49 5.85 -11.47
N SER A 252 -3.41 6.44 -10.29
CA SER A 252 -2.76 5.81 -9.14
C SER A 252 -3.24 6.38 -7.82
N TRP A 253 -2.80 5.74 -6.75
CA TRP A 253 -2.82 6.35 -5.42
C TRP A 253 -1.88 7.57 -5.38
N SER A 254 -2.11 8.49 -4.45
CA SER A 254 -1.28 9.71 -4.29
C SER A 254 -0.69 9.85 -2.89
N TYR A 255 -1.36 9.31 -1.87
CA TYR A 255 -0.89 9.28 -0.50
C TYR A 255 -1.54 8.15 0.29
N VAL A 256 -0.96 7.84 1.45
CA VAL A 256 -1.59 7.04 2.51
C VAL A 256 -1.46 7.77 3.83
N HIS A 257 -2.54 7.77 4.60
CA HIS A 257 -2.55 8.11 6.02
C HIS A 257 -2.92 6.86 6.81
N ALA A 258 -2.02 6.38 7.67
CA ALA A 258 -2.31 5.29 8.59
C ALA A 258 -2.14 5.77 10.03
N MET A 259 -3.02 5.33 10.92
CA MET A 259 -3.01 5.73 12.33
C MET A 259 -3.26 4.52 13.20
N ASP A 260 -2.41 4.34 14.21
CA ASP A 260 -2.73 3.56 15.39
C ASP A 260 -3.42 4.49 16.40
N VAL A 261 -4.73 4.33 16.54
CA VAL A 261 -5.55 5.25 17.36
C VAL A 261 -5.35 5.02 18.85
N GLN A 262 -4.91 3.83 19.24
CA GLN A 262 -4.73 3.44 20.65
C GLN A 262 -3.42 3.98 21.22
N THR A 263 -2.41 4.10 20.38
CA THR A 263 -1.09 4.64 20.75
C THR A 263 -0.83 6.06 20.23
N ASN A 264 -1.79 6.62 19.48
CA ASN A 264 -1.70 7.93 18.84
C ASN A 264 -0.47 8.08 17.94
N ARG A 265 -0.08 6.99 17.25
CA ARG A 265 1.00 7.00 16.26
C ARG A 265 0.44 7.06 14.85
N PHE A 266 1.20 7.64 13.95
CA PHE A 266 0.73 7.94 12.60
C PHE A 266 1.82 7.69 11.56
N THR A 267 1.45 7.16 10.41
CA THR A 267 2.31 6.96 9.25
C THR A 267 1.74 7.70 8.07
N ARG A 268 2.60 8.42 7.36
CA ARG A 268 2.24 9.23 6.20
C ARG A 268 3.09 8.85 5.00
N PHE A 269 2.49 8.24 3.98
CA PHE A 269 3.18 7.96 2.72
C PHE A 269 2.85 9.01 1.66
N ASN A 270 3.88 9.52 1.00
CA ASN A 270 3.77 10.22 -0.27
C ASN A 270 4.15 9.27 -1.41
N HIS A 271 3.30 9.19 -2.43
CA HIS A 271 3.67 8.60 -3.71
C HIS A 271 4.56 9.60 -4.46
N ALA A 272 5.86 9.30 -4.51
CA ALA A 272 6.88 10.17 -5.08
C ALA A 272 7.23 9.78 -6.52
N GLN A 273 7.83 10.72 -7.26
CA GLN A 273 8.39 10.43 -8.58
C GLN A 273 9.65 9.54 -8.47
N SER A 274 10.46 9.79 -7.44
CA SER A 274 11.69 9.07 -7.13
C SER A 274 12.03 9.15 -5.66
N VAL A 275 12.92 8.29 -5.20
CA VAL A 275 13.41 8.32 -3.81
C VAL A 275 14.92 8.19 -3.75
N LYS A 276 15.50 8.51 -2.59
CA LYS A 276 16.93 8.26 -2.31
C LYS A 276 17.28 6.81 -2.66
N GLY A 277 18.45 6.59 -3.24
CA GLY A 277 18.83 5.29 -3.81
C GLY A 277 18.46 5.11 -5.29
N GLY A 278 17.84 6.11 -5.92
CA GLY A 278 17.68 6.19 -7.38
C GLY A 278 16.49 5.43 -7.95
N LEU A 279 15.64 4.86 -7.10
CA LEU A 279 14.38 4.26 -7.53
C LEU A 279 13.44 5.34 -8.05
N LYS A 280 12.79 5.05 -9.18
CA LYS A 280 11.74 5.88 -9.77
C LYS A 280 10.44 5.10 -9.86
N THR A 281 9.33 5.81 -9.72
CA THR A 281 8.01 5.25 -10.00
C THR A 281 7.91 4.84 -11.47
N ALA A 282 7.36 3.66 -11.75
CA ALA A 282 7.16 3.14 -13.09
C ALA A 282 6.00 2.13 -13.12
N PHE A 283 5.32 2.03 -14.27
CA PHE A 283 4.18 1.14 -14.49
C PHE A 283 4.42 0.25 -15.69
N ASN A 284 3.87 -0.97 -15.64
CA ASN A 284 3.91 -1.97 -16.72
C ASN A 284 5.33 -2.22 -17.28
N THR A 285 6.34 -2.22 -16.40
CA THR A 285 7.74 -2.49 -16.79
C THR A 285 8.03 -3.99 -16.79
N GLU A 286 8.60 -4.50 -17.88
CA GLU A 286 8.84 -5.93 -18.07
C GLU A 286 9.84 -6.53 -17.07
N ASP A 287 10.86 -5.75 -16.69
CA ASP A 287 12.01 -6.20 -15.91
C ASP A 287 11.82 -6.13 -14.38
N ALA A 288 10.66 -5.65 -13.91
CA ALA A 288 10.43 -5.47 -12.47
C ALA A 288 10.48 -6.78 -11.69
N TYR A 289 10.06 -7.89 -12.33
CA TYR A 289 10.06 -9.21 -11.69
C TYR A 289 11.45 -9.62 -11.26
N ASP A 290 12.39 -9.67 -12.22
CA ASP A 290 13.75 -10.08 -11.94
C ASP A 290 14.47 -9.09 -11.04
N LYS A 291 14.17 -7.78 -11.17
CA LYS A 291 14.80 -6.73 -10.38
C LYS A 291 14.35 -6.70 -8.92
N TYR A 292 13.07 -6.96 -8.63
CA TYR A 292 12.47 -6.65 -7.32
C TYR A 292 11.64 -7.78 -6.71
N LEU A 293 11.20 -8.80 -7.46
CA LEU A 293 10.15 -9.74 -7.04
C LEU A 293 10.61 -11.20 -6.91
N THR A 294 11.91 -11.43 -6.78
CA THR A 294 12.50 -12.76 -6.53
C THR A 294 13.30 -12.82 -5.23
N ILE A 295 13.57 -14.02 -4.72
CA ILE A 295 14.46 -14.22 -3.55
C ILE A 295 15.85 -13.66 -3.82
N GLN A 296 16.35 -13.83 -5.06
CA GLN A 296 17.61 -13.26 -5.51
C GLN A 296 17.55 -11.74 -5.55
N ALA A 297 16.42 -11.16 -6.00
CA ALA A 297 16.21 -9.72 -6.02
C ALA A 297 16.30 -9.09 -4.62
N ILE A 298 15.52 -9.58 -3.65
CA ILE A 298 15.55 -9.00 -2.28
C ILE A 298 16.93 -9.13 -1.63
N ARG A 299 17.68 -10.20 -1.94
CA ARG A 299 19.07 -10.32 -1.50
C ARG A 299 19.99 -9.26 -2.13
N ARG A 300 19.84 -8.96 -3.43
CA ARG A 300 20.63 -7.93 -4.13
C ARG A 300 20.26 -6.52 -3.69
N LEU A 301 19.00 -6.26 -3.35
CA LEU A 301 18.56 -4.96 -2.85
C LEU A 301 19.21 -4.61 -1.51
N GLY A 302 19.61 -5.62 -0.73
CA GLY A 302 20.31 -5.43 0.53
C GLY A 302 21.80 -5.73 0.50
N SER A 303 22.42 -5.80 -0.68
CA SER A 303 23.88 -5.84 -0.86
C SER A 303 24.45 -4.50 -1.30
#